data_AF-A0A8B6D3D2-F1
#
_entry.id   AF-A0A8B6D3D2-F1
#
_cell.length_a   1.000
_cell.length_b   1.000
_cell.length_c   1.000
_cell.angle_alpha   90.00
_cell.angle_beta   90.00
_cell.angle_gamma   90.00
#
_symmetry.space_group_name_H-M   'P 1'
#
loop_
_entity.id
_entity.type
_entity.pdbx_description
1 polymer ?
#
loop_
_entity_poly.entity_id
_entity_poly.type
_entity_poly.pdbx_seq_one_letter_code
_entity_poly.pdbx_strand_id
1 'polypeptide(L)'
;MVNACVSKSLRSMSFVLAGGISSAKETLTERHRKRIVRDKITYGKHKNWAHTSETVKVDCLTFRQLMRTVGRNSIDYFSLDVEGAEMHILNSIEWEDINIDVFTIETDQHREEILSFMKQKGYKWIQKLQGDDIFRKIK
;
A
#
# COMPACT_ATOMS: atom_id res chain seq x y z
N MET A 1 -3.73 8.73 -14.53
CA MET A 1 -3.79 8.55 -13.06
C MET A 1 -5.03 7.75 -12.74
N VAL A 2 -4.92 6.63 -12.03
CA VAL A 2 -6.06 5.81 -11.59
C VAL A 2 -6.20 5.99 -10.08
N ASN A 3 -7.38 6.37 -9.60
CA ASN A 3 -7.68 6.46 -8.17
C ASN A 3 -8.68 5.34 -7.84
N ALA A 4 -8.17 4.29 -7.20
CA ALA A 4 -8.95 3.12 -6.83
C ALA A 4 -8.27 2.40 -5.65
N CYS A 5 -9.06 1.70 -4.84
CA CYS A 5 -8.50 0.67 -3.96
C CYS A 5 -8.18 -0.59 -4.74
N VAL A 6 -7.30 -1.43 -4.19
CA VAL A 6 -6.97 -2.72 -4.78
C VAL A 6 -7.57 -3.83 -3.92
N SER A 7 -8.51 -4.59 -4.49
CA SER A 7 -9.14 -5.72 -3.82
C SER A 7 -9.62 -6.77 -4.81
N LYS A 8 -9.55 -8.06 -4.43
CA LYS A 8 -10.10 -9.17 -5.21
C LYS A 8 -11.60 -9.41 -4.96
N SER A 9 -12.10 -9.00 -3.80
CA SER A 9 -13.44 -9.36 -3.32
C SER A 9 -14.35 -8.15 -3.07
N LEU A 10 -13.78 -7.01 -2.69
CA LEU A 10 -14.55 -5.82 -2.39
C LEU A 10 -14.76 -5.01 -3.65
N ARG A 11 -15.98 -4.47 -3.82
CA ARG A 11 -16.30 -3.53 -4.91
C ARG A 11 -15.90 -2.09 -4.56
N SER A 12 -15.79 -1.78 -3.28
CA SER A 12 -15.44 -0.46 -2.76
C SER A 12 -14.97 -0.59 -1.32
N MET A 13 -14.16 0.35 -0.85
CA MET A 13 -13.61 0.40 0.50
C MET A 13 -13.69 1.81 1.07
N SER A 14 -13.77 1.92 2.40
CA SER A 14 -13.81 3.20 3.09
C SER A 14 -12.41 3.64 3.53
N PHE A 15 -12.03 4.87 3.24
CA PHE A 15 -10.74 5.44 3.64
C PHE A 15 -10.94 6.59 4.61
N VAL A 16 -10.22 6.57 5.72
CA VAL A 16 -10.17 7.67 6.67
C VAL A 16 -9.17 8.71 6.17
N LEU A 17 -9.61 9.95 6.03
CA LEU A 17 -8.74 11.07 5.66
C LEU A 17 -7.90 11.52 6.86
N ALA A 18 -6.63 11.78 6.62
CA ALA A 18 -5.69 12.24 7.64
C ALA A 18 -4.62 13.17 7.04
N GLY A 19 -4.96 14.45 6.86
CA GLY A 19 -4.02 15.38 6.25
C GLY A 19 -3.83 15.09 4.75
N GLY A 20 -2.57 14.94 4.35
CA GLY A 20 -2.20 14.56 2.98
C GLY A 20 -2.23 13.06 2.69
N ILE A 21 -2.58 12.23 3.68
CA ILE A 21 -2.63 10.77 3.56
C ILE A 21 -4.04 10.26 3.85
N SER A 22 -4.28 8.99 3.49
CA SER A 22 -5.51 8.28 3.80
C SER A 22 -5.22 6.83 4.11
N SER A 23 -5.99 6.22 5.00
CA SER A 23 -5.83 4.81 5.36
C SER A 23 -7.15 4.07 5.19
N ALA A 24 -7.11 2.86 4.65
CA ALA A 24 -8.26 1.99 4.55
C ALA A 24 -8.79 1.66 5.95
N LYS A 25 -10.06 1.94 6.21
CA LYS A 25 -10.68 1.80 7.54
C LYS A 25 -10.68 0.34 8.02
N GLU A 26 -10.84 -0.58 7.07
CA GLU A 26 -10.94 -2.02 7.29
C GLU A 26 -9.59 -2.68 7.64
N THR A 27 -8.47 -2.08 7.22
CA THR A 27 -7.12 -2.61 7.42
C THR A 27 -6.22 -1.66 8.23
N LEU A 28 -6.76 -0.54 8.71
CA LEU A 28 -6.02 0.46 9.49
C LEU A 28 -5.49 -0.18 10.78
N THR A 29 -4.17 -0.12 10.95
CA THR A 29 -3.53 -0.67 12.15
C THR A 29 -3.60 0.31 13.32
N GLU A 30 -3.51 -0.21 14.54
CA GLU A 30 -3.53 0.62 15.75
C GLU A 30 -2.36 1.62 15.81
N ARG A 31 -1.20 1.24 15.24
CA ARG A 31 -0.03 2.14 15.12
C ARG A 31 -0.36 3.35 14.26
N HIS A 32 -0.91 3.12 13.07
CA HIS A 32 -1.31 4.20 12.16
C HIS A 32 -2.47 5.01 12.71
N ARG A 33 -3.43 4.38 13.38
CA ARG A 33 -4.51 5.09 14.10
C ARG A 33 -3.95 6.07 15.14
N LYS A 34 -2.99 5.63 15.96
CA LYS A 34 -2.31 6.49 16.95
C LYS A 34 -1.53 7.62 16.28
N ARG A 35 -0.89 7.36 15.14
CA ARG A 35 -0.18 8.38 14.36
C ARG A 35 -1.15 9.46 13.86
N ILE A 36 -2.27 9.08 13.25
CA ILE A 36 -3.32 10.01 12.80
C ILE A 36 -3.83 10.88 13.95
N VAL A 37 -4.09 10.29 15.12
CA VAL A 37 -4.54 11.04 16.31
C VAL A 37 -3.47 12.04 16.77
N ARG A 38 -2.21 11.61 16.87
CA ARG A 38 -1.08 12.47 17.24
C ARG A 38 -0.93 13.64 16.26
N ASP A 39 -0.92 13.32 14.98
CA ASP A 39 -0.71 14.31 13.93
C ASP A 39 -1.88 15.29 13.82
N LYS A 40 -3.12 14.85 14.12
CA LYS A 40 -4.26 15.76 14.26
C LYS A 40 -4.06 16.77 15.38
N ILE A 41 -3.48 16.36 16.51
CA ILE A 41 -3.17 17.27 17.63
C ILE A 41 -2.11 18.28 17.21
N THR A 42 -1.06 17.83 16.52
CA THR A 42 0.07 18.67 16.10
C THR A 42 -0.28 19.61 14.94
N TYR A 43 -0.95 19.09 13.91
CA TYR A 43 -1.13 19.76 12.62
C TYR A 43 -2.59 20.12 12.31
N GLY A 44 -3.55 19.84 13.21
CA GLY A 44 -4.99 20.02 12.97
C GLY A 44 -5.44 21.44 12.57
N LYS A 45 -4.60 22.46 12.80
CA LYS A 45 -4.86 23.86 12.38
C LYS A 45 -4.54 24.10 10.89
N HIS A 46 -3.78 23.22 10.24
CA HIS A 46 -3.48 23.34 8.81
C HIS A 46 -4.69 22.90 7.98
N LYS A 47 -4.96 23.61 6.87
CA LYS A 47 -6.11 23.34 5.99
C LYS A 47 -6.20 21.88 5.52
N ASN A 48 -5.05 21.24 5.27
CA ASN A 48 -5.01 19.85 4.82
C ASN A 48 -5.55 18.87 5.88
N TRP A 49 -5.55 19.26 7.15
CA TRP A 49 -6.06 18.46 8.28
C TRP A 49 -7.52 18.78 8.64
N ALA A 50 -8.18 19.69 7.92
CA ALA A 50 -9.55 20.09 8.20
C ALA A 50 -10.54 18.92 8.12
N HIS A 51 -10.29 17.98 7.21
CA HIS A 51 -11.13 16.79 6.98
C HIS A 51 -10.63 15.55 7.73
N THR A 52 -9.67 15.70 8.65
CA THR A 52 -9.12 14.54 9.36
C THR A 52 -10.19 13.87 10.20
N SER A 53 -10.36 12.55 10.00
CA SER A 53 -11.42 11.66 10.49
C SER A 53 -12.68 11.54 9.62
N GLU A 54 -12.83 12.33 8.56
CA GLU A 54 -13.85 12.06 7.54
C GLU A 54 -13.52 10.78 6.79
N THR A 55 -14.55 10.14 6.25
CA THR A 55 -14.41 8.89 5.49
C THR A 55 -14.86 9.12 4.06
N VAL A 56 -14.05 8.68 3.10
CA VAL A 56 -14.41 8.65 1.68
C VAL A 56 -14.55 7.21 1.22
N LYS A 57 -15.53 6.95 0.35
CA LYS A 57 -15.72 5.65 -0.25
C LYS A 57 -15.05 5.63 -1.62
N VAL A 58 -14.15 4.67 -1.84
CA VAL A 58 -13.38 4.52 -3.08
C VAL A 58 -13.73 3.19 -3.72
N ASP A 59 -13.95 3.18 -5.03
CA ASP A 59 -14.19 1.94 -5.77
C ASP A 59 -12.91 1.11 -5.86
N CYS A 60 -13.06 -0.21 -5.77
CA CYS A 60 -11.95 -1.13 -5.84
C CYS A 60 -11.85 -1.77 -7.22
N LEU A 61 -10.60 -1.95 -7.66
CA LEU A 61 -10.22 -2.76 -8.80
C LEU A 61 -9.39 -3.95 -8.32
N THR A 62 -9.43 -5.05 -9.06
CA THR A 62 -8.40 -6.06 -8.91
C THR A 62 -7.07 -5.52 -9.43
N PHE A 63 -5.95 -6.06 -8.94
CA PHE A 63 -4.63 -5.69 -9.45
C PHE A 63 -4.53 -5.90 -10.98
N ARG A 64 -5.04 -7.03 -11.48
CA ARG A 64 -5.19 -7.27 -12.92
C ARG A 64 -6.00 -6.20 -13.66
N GLN A 65 -7.13 -5.75 -13.12
CA GLN A 65 -7.92 -4.68 -13.75
C GLN A 65 -7.16 -3.35 -13.81
N LEU A 66 -6.40 -3.04 -12.74
CA LEU A 66 -5.52 -1.88 -12.72
C LEU A 66 -4.45 -1.97 -13.82
N MET A 67 -3.76 -3.11 -13.92
CA MET A 67 -2.72 -3.33 -14.95
C MET A 67 -3.28 -3.30 -16.37
N ARG A 68 -4.48 -3.86 -16.60
CA ARG A 68 -5.19 -3.76 -17.88
C ARG A 68 -5.54 -2.32 -18.24
N THR A 69 -6.00 -1.52 -17.28
CA THR A 69 -6.30 -0.10 -17.49
C THR A 69 -5.06 0.69 -17.90
N VAL A 70 -3.90 0.34 -17.36
CA VAL A 70 -2.61 0.96 -17.72
C VAL A 70 -2.04 0.39 -19.04
N GLY A 71 -2.53 -0.76 -19.51
CA GLY A 71 -2.06 -1.41 -20.73
C GLY A 71 -0.64 -1.98 -20.61
N ARG A 72 -0.24 -2.40 -19.40
CA ARG A 72 1.10 -2.93 -19.10
C ARG A 72 1.00 -4.20 -18.28
N ASN A 73 2.02 -5.04 -18.38
CA ASN A 73 2.24 -6.21 -17.51
C ASN A 73 3.62 -6.19 -16.84
N SER A 74 4.45 -5.19 -17.17
CA SER A 74 5.76 -4.97 -16.57
C SER A 74 5.80 -3.65 -15.81
N ILE A 75 6.38 -3.67 -14.61
CA ILE A 75 6.62 -2.51 -13.77
C ILE A 75 8.11 -2.46 -13.44
N ASP A 76 8.79 -1.38 -13.79
CA ASP A 76 10.21 -1.22 -13.44
C ASP A 76 10.38 -0.96 -11.94
N TYR A 77 9.47 -0.17 -11.35
CA TYR A 77 9.50 0.20 -9.95
C TYR A 77 8.09 0.28 -9.33
N PHE A 78 7.91 -0.39 -8.19
CA PHE A 78 6.67 -0.40 -7.42
C PHE A 78 6.94 0.09 -5.99
N SER A 79 6.39 1.25 -5.64
CA SER A 79 6.33 1.73 -4.24
C SER A 79 5.02 1.29 -3.59
N LEU A 80 5.10 0.56 -2.49
CA LEU A 80 3.97 0.01 -1.76
C LEU A 80 4.00 0.52 -0.31
N ASP A 81 3.17 1.52 -0.04
CA ASP A 81 2.97 2.13 1.27
C ASP A 81 1.45 2.33 1.43
N VAL A 82 0.82 1.46 2.21
CA VAL A 82 -0.64 1.39 2.36
C VAL A 82 -1.07 1.23 3.82
N GLU A 83 -0.19 1.65 4.74
CA GLU A 83 -0.50 1.83 6.15
C GLU A 83 -0.93 0.53 6.85
N GLY A 84 -0.29 -0.59 6.51
CA GLY A 84 -0.44 -1.91 7.15
C GLY A 84 -1.21 -2.95 6.33
N ALA A 85 -1.60 -2.62 5.10
CA ALA A 85 -2.30 -3.53 4.19
C ALA A 85 -1.40 -4.16 3.11
N GLU A 86 -0.07 -4.09 3.29
CA GLU A 86 0.92 -4.43 2.25
C GLU A 86 0.74 -5.88 1.79
N MET A 87 0.58 -6.80 2.74
CA MET A 87 0.36 -8.23 2.43
C MET A 87 -0.94 -8.49 1.67
N HIS A 88 -1.99 -7.68 1.88
CA HIS A 88 -3.22 -7.81 1.08
C HIS A 88 -2.97 -7.45 -0.39
N ILE A 89 -2.17 -6.41 -0.64
CA ILE A 89 -1.79 -6.00 -2.00
C ILE A 89 -0.86 -7.04 -2.63
N LEU A 90 0.18 -7.50 -1.92
CA LEU A 90 1.13 -8.50 -2.42
C LEU A 90 0.44 -9.82 -2.80
N ASN A 91 -0.54 -10.26 -2.01
CA ASN A 91 -1.36 -11.44 -2.32
C ASN A 91 -2.37 -11.21 -3.47
N SER A 92 -2.65 -9.95 -3.81
CA SER A 92 -3.54 -9.62 -4.92
C SER A 92 -2.87 -9.74 -6.28
N ILE A 93 -1.53 -9.57 -6.34
CA ILE A 93 -0.75 -9.60 -7.58
C ILE A 93 -0.77 -10.99 -8.22
N GLU A 94 -1.05 -11.05 -9.52
CA GLU A 94 -0.93 -12.25 -10.33
C GLU A 94 0.51 -12.43 -10.83
N TRP A 95 1.38 -12.93 -9.95
CA TRP A 95 2.84 -13.03 -10.13
C TRP A 95 3.32 -13.82 -11.36
N GLU A 96 2.46 -14.65 -11.95
CA GLU A 96 2.75 -15.36 -13.21
C GLU A 96 2.59 -14.45 -14.44
N ASP A 97 1.67 -13.49 -14.37
CA ASP A 97 1.31 -12.61 -15.48
C ASP A 97 1.99 -11.23 -15.38
N ILE A 98 2.34 -10.81 -14.16
CA ILE A 98 2.89 -9.49 -13.86
C ILE A 98 4.37 -9.58 -13.49
N ASN A 99 5.20 -8.85 -14.23
CA ASN A 99 6.63 -8.72 -13.98
C ASN A 99 6.95 -7.41 -13.27
N ILE A 100 7.67 -7.46 -12.14
CA ILE A 100 8.06 -6.27 -11.38
C ILE A 100 9.57 -6.38 -11.12
N ASP A 101 10.39 -5.38 -11.48
CA ASP A 101 11.86 -5.46 -11.24
C ASP A 101 12.20 -5.08 -9.80
N VAL A 102 11.75 -3.90 -9.35
CA VAL A 102 12.09 -3.37 -8.04
C VAL A 102 10.85 -3.02 -7.24
N PHE A 103 10.84 -3.39 -5.96
CA PHE A 103 9.89 -2.91 -4.97
C PHE A 103 10.59 -2.06 -3.92
N THR A 104 9.88 -1.04 -3.44
CA THR A 104 10.05 -0.48 -2.09
C THR A 104 8.75 -0.73 -1.35
N ILE A 105 8.81 -1.40 -0.20
CA ILE A 105 7.63 -1.79 0.57
C ILE A 105 7.77 -1.28 2.00
N GLU A 106 6.71 -0.64 2.53
CA GLU A 106 6.62 -0.32 3.95
C GLU A 106 6.65 -1.62 4.75
N THR A 107 7.62 -1.74 5.66
CA THR A 107 7.85 -2.93 6.49
C THR A 107 7.94 -2.58 7.97
N ASP A 108 7.39 -1.43 8.36
CA ASP A 108 7.23 -1.05 9.76
C ASP A 108 6.33 -2.03 10.54
N GLN A 109 5.52 -2.79 9.79
CA GLN A 109 4.66 -3.86 10.27
C GLN A 109 4.87 -5.11 9.39
N HIS A 110 4.66 -6.30 9.98
CA HIS A 110 4.69 -7.58 9.25
C HIS A 110 6.00 -7.87 8.48
N ARG A 111 7.12 -7.25 8.86
CA ARG A 111 8.39 -7.32 8.14
C ARG A 111 8.84 -8.73 7.79
N GLU A 112 8.88 -9.63 8.77
CA GLU A 112 9.36 -11.01 8.57
C GLU A 112 8.46 -11.80 7.61
N GLU A 113 7.15 -11.54 7.67
CA GLU A 113 6.18 -12.11 6.73
C GLU A 113 6.43 -11.61 5.30
N ILE A 114 6.61 -10.29 5.14
CA ILE A 114 6.90 -9.65 3.85
C ILE A 114 8.24 -10.17 3.29
N LEU A 115 9.30 -10.23 4.10
CA LEU A 115 10.59 -10.78 3.69
C LEU A 115 10.47 -12.22 3.17
N SER A 116 9.78 -13.07 3.93
CA SER A 116 9.57 -14.47 3.57
C SER A 116 8.78 -14.60 2.26
N PHE A 117 7.71 -13.82 2.13
CA PHE A 117 6.88 -13.79 0.94
C PHE A 117 7.66 -13.33 -0.29
N MET A 118 8.37 -12.20 -0.20
CA MET A 118 9.16 -11.66 -1.31
C MET A 118 10.26 -12.62 -1.75
N LYS A 119 10.92 -13.29 -0.79
CA LYS A 119 11.89 -14.35 -1.09
C LYS A 119 11.24 -15.51 -1.85
N GLN A 120 10.07 -15.97 -1.42
CA GLN A 120 9.31 -17.02 -2.11
C GLN A 120 8.93 -16.61 -3.54
N LYS A 121 8.63 -15.33 -3.78
CA LYS A 121 8.34 -14.78 -5.12
C LYS A 121 9.58 -14.52 -5.97
N GLY A 122 10.77 -14.90 -5.51
CA GLY A 122 12.01 -14.77 -6.29
C GLY A 122 12.65 -13.38 -6.21
N TYR A 123 12.43 -12.65 -5.12
CA TYR A 123 13.06 -11.36 -4.87
C TYR A 123 14.16 -11.47 -3.81
N LYS A 124 15.25 -10.73 -4.04
CA LYS A 124 16.33 -10.53 -3.07
C LYS A 124 16.10 -9.22 -2.33
N TRP A 125 16.20 -9.26 -1.01
CA TRP A 125 16.28 -8.06 -0.18
C TRP A 125 17.62 -7.34 -0.43
N ILE A 126 17.58 -6.02 -0.63
CA ILE A 126 18.75 -5.21 -0.99
C ILE A 126 19.21 -4.35 0.19
N GLN A 127 18.31 -3.53 0.73
CA GLN A 127 18.63 -2.58 1.79
C GLN A 127 17.34 -2.14 2.50
N LYS A 128 17.49 -1.74 3.77
CA LYS A 128 16.47 -1.06 4.56
C LYS A 128 16.58 0.46 4.41
N LEU A 129 15.45 1.13 4.16
CA LEU A 129 15.30 2.58 4.10
C LEU A 129 14.30 3.04 5.18
N GLN A 130 14.78 3.32 6.39
CA GLN A 130 13.91 3.66 7.52
C GLN A 130 12.81 2.60 7.75
N GLY A 131 11.54 2.94 7.48
CA GLY A 131 10.39 2.03 7.60
C GLY A 131 10.22 1.10 6.42
N ASP A 132 10.94 1.31 5.31
CA ASP A 132 10.81 0.55 4.08
C ASP A 132 11.96 -0.45 3.88
N ASP A 133 11.68 -1.49 3.10
CA ASP A 133 12.71 -2.38 2.55
C ASP A 133 12.66 -2.38 1.02
N ILE A 134 13.84 -2.40 0.39
CA ILE A 134 14.00 -2.52 -1.06
C ILE A 134 14.19 -3.99 -1.44
N PHE A 135 13.42 -4.44 -2.43
CA PHE A 135 13.52 -5.77 -3.02
C PHE A 135 13.79 -5.68 -4.51
N ARG A 136 14.64 -6.57 -5.03
CA ARG A 136 14.90 -6.69 -6.46
C ARG A 136 14.70 -8.11 -6.94
N LYS A 137 14.07 -8.26 -8.11
CA LYS A 137 13.86 -9.56 -8.75
C LYS A 137 15.20 -10.25 -9.04
N ILE A 138 15.30 -11.52 -8.69
CA ILE A 138 16.46 -12.36 -9.03
C ILE A 138 16.34 -12.73 -10.51
N LYS A 139 17.42 -12.53 -11.26
CA LYS A 139 17.51 -12.92 -12.68
C LYS A 139 17.98 -14.36 -12.82
#